data_AF-A0AAW9Q8U1-F1
#
_entry.id   AF-A0AAW9Q8U1-F1
#
_cell.length_a   1.000
_cell.length_b   1.000
_cell.length_c   1.000
_cell.angle_alpha   90.00
_cell.angle_beta   90.00
_cell.angle_gamma   90.00
#
_symmetry.space_group_name_H-M   'P 1'
#
loop_
_entity.id
_entity.type
_entity.pdbx_description
1 polymer ?
#
loop_
_entity_poly.entity_id
_entity_poly.type
_entity_poly.pdbx_seq_one_letter_code
_entity_poly.pdbx_strand_id
1 'polypeptide(L)' 'MTKVPNLSNIHEPIDRASPAVQQIIRNVLTIEKDRLDKNELGRINEDILKIVKEAVQ' A
#
# COMPACT_ATOMS: atom_id res chain seq x y z
N MET A 1 12.17 -17.13 17.83
CA MET A 1 12.39 -17.08 16.36
C MET A 1 11.17 -16.44 15.73
N THR A 2 11.29 -15.17 15.32
CA THR A 2 10.24 -14.45 14.58
C THR A 2 10.06 -15.13 13.23
N LYS A 3 8.88 -15.72 13.00
CA LYS A 3 8.52 -16.29 11.69
C LYS A 3 8.59 -15.16 10.67
N VAL A 4 9.56 -15.21 9.76
CA VAL A 4 9.56 -14.35 8.57
C VAL A 4 8.25 -14.67 7.85
N PRO A 5 7.36 -13.69 7.63
CA PRO A 5 6.11 -13.95 6.93
C PRO A 5 6.44 -14.53 5.56
N ASN A 6 5.81 -15.65 5.23
CA ASN A 6 5.99 -16.27 3.92
C ASN A 6 5.61 -15.23 2.86
N LEU A 7 6.52 -14.93 1.92
CA LEU A 7 6.34 -13.84 0.94
C LEU A 7 5.01 -13.97 0.19
N SER A 8 4.58 -15.21 -0.08
CA SER A 8 3.29 -15.53 -0.67
C SER A 8 2.07 -14.99 0.11
N ASN A 9 2.14 -14.93 1.45
CA ASN A 9 1.07 -14.35 2.26
C ASN A 9 1.04 -12.82 2.21
N ILE A 10 2.18 -12.18 1.89
CA ILE A 10 2.28 -10.72 1.72
C ILE A 10 1.70 -10.30 0.36
N HIS A 11 1.80 -11.16 -0.65
CA HIS A 11 1.30 -10.91 -2.01
C HIS A 11 -0.17 -11.29 -2.20
N GLU A 12 -0.76 -12.13 -1.33
CA GLU A 12 -2.18 -12.53 -1.45
C GLU A 12 -3.16 -11.33 -1.56
N PRO A 13 -3.01 -10.23 -0.78
CA PRO A 13 -3.83 -9.04 -0.94
C PRO A 13 -3.66 -8.32 -2.29
N ILE A 14 -2.51 -8.50 -2.95
CA ILE A 14 -2.24 -7.91 -4.26
C ILE A 14 -2.92 -8.74 -5.35
N ASP A 15 -2.84 -10.07 -5.25
CA ASP A 15 -3.26 -10.98 -6.31
C ASP A 15 -4.73 -11.39 -6.22
N ARG A 16 -5.34 -11.36 -5.02
CA ARG A 16 -6.70 -11.88 -4.77
C ARG A 16 -7.68 -10.88 -4.18
N ALA A 17 -7.25 -9.69 -3.80
CA ALA A 17 -8.19 -8.73 -3.23
C ALA A 17 -9.13 -8.14 -4.28
N SER A 18 -10.21 -7.53 -3.80
CA SER A 18 -11.17 -6.86 -4.67
C SER A 18 -10.50 -5.74 -5.49
N PRO A 19 -11.07 -5.37 -6.65
CA PRO A 19 -10.48 -4.32 -7.50
C PRO A 19 -10.19 -3.01 -6.75
N ALA A 20 -11.06 -2.63 -5.81
CA ALA A 20 -10.87 -1.45 -4.96
C ALA A 20 -9.64 -1.58 -4.05
N VAL A 21 -9.44 -2.72 -3.41
CA VAL A 21 -8.28 -2.98 -2.55
C VAL A 21 -6.99 -3.03 -3.37
N GLN A 22 -7.01 -3.67 -4.54
CA GLN A 22 -5.85 -3.65 -5.43
C GLN A 22 -5.50 -2.23 -5.90
N GLN A 23 -6.51 -1.38 -6.15
CA GLN A 23 -6.30 0.01 -6.52
C GLN A 23 -5.65 0.80 -5.38
N ILE A 24 -6.11 0.59 -4.14
CA ILE A 24 -5.50 1.18 -2.94
C ILE A 24 -4.02 0.79 -2.86
N ILE A 25 -3.72 -0.51 -2.98
CA ILE A 25 -2.33 -1.00 -2.87
C ILE A 25 -1.44 -0.39 -3.94
N ARG A 26 -1.88 -0.34 -5.21
CA ARG A 26 -1.11 0.28 -6.30
C ARG A 26 -0.84 1.76 -6.07
N ASN A 27 -1.84 2.49 -5.59
CA ASN A 27 -1.72 3.92 -5.31
C ASN A 27 -0.74 4.18 -4.16
N VAL A 28 -0.82 3.38 -3.08
CA VAL A 28 0.12 3.47 -1.94
C VAL A 28 1.54 3.17 -2.38
N LEU A 29 1.76 2.09 -3.15
CA LEU A 29 3.10 1.73 -3.65
C LEU A 29 3.71 2.81 -4.54
N THR A 30 2.89 3.51 -5.33
CA THR A 30 3.35 4.62 -6.18
C THR A 30 3.85 5.79 -5.32
N ILE A 31 3.08 6.19 -4.31
CA ILE A 31 3.46 7.30 -3.41
C ILE A 31 4.69 6.95 -2.57
N GLU A 32 4.74 5.72 -2.04
CA GLU A 32 5.90 5.22 -1.29
C GLU A 32 7.17 5.29 -2.15
N LYS A 33 7.11 4.85 -3.41
CA LYS A 33 8.27 4.91 -4.33
C LYS A 33 8.72 6.36 -4.60
N ASP A 34 7.78 7.23 -4.93
CA ASP A 34 8.07 8.65 -5.20
C ASP A 34 8.67 9.39 -3.99
N ARG A 35 8.34 8.95 -2.78
CA ARG A 35 8.87 9.51 -1.53
C ARG A 35 10.17 8.90 -1.08
N LEU A 36 10.34 7.60 -1.27
CA LEU A 36 11.60 6.91 -1.01
C LEU A 36 12.70 7.55 -1.88
N ASP A 37 12.39 7.89 -3.13
CA ASP A 37 13.26 8.63 -4.05
C ASP A 37 13.61 10.05 -3.53
N LYS A 38 12.72 10.67 -2.73
CA LYS A 38 12.89 12.03 -2.17
C LYS A 38 13.41 12.05 -0.73
N ASN A 39 13.60 10.89 -0.10
CA ASN A 39 13.97 10.74 1.31
C ASN A 39 13.02 11.50 2.27
N GLU A 40 11.75 11.66 1.87
CA GLU A 40 10.75 12.45 2.56
C GLU A 40 9.90 11.54 3.45
N LEU A 41 10.21 11.47 4.74
CA LEU A 41 9.55 10.58 5.72
C LEU A 41 8.19 11.11 6.22
N GLY A 42 7.67 12.21 5.65
CA GLY A 42 6.53 12.94 6.21
C GLY A 42 5.16 12.50 5.67
N ARG A 43 4.20 12.25 6.59
CA ARG A 43 2.73 12.17 6.37
C ARG A 43 2.17 11.10 5.42
N ILE A 44 2.87 10.01 5.20
CA ILE A 44 2.34 8.87 4.40
C ILE A 44 0.96 8.39 4.87
N ASN A 45 0.71 8.40 6.18
CA ASN A 45 -0.57 8.00 6.75
C ASN A 45 -1.74 8.87 6.27
N GLU A 46 -1.52 10.17 6.03
CA GLU A 46 -2.56 11.07 5.52
C GLU A 46 -2.89 10.75 4.05
N ASP A 47 -1.86 10.47 3.26
CA ASP A 47 -1.99 10.11 1.84
C ASP A 47 -2.66 8.74 1.67
N ILE A 48 -2.28 7.75 2.47
CA ILE A 48 -2.92 6.43 2.53
C ILE A 48 -4.40 6.59 2.89
N LEU A 49 -4.71 7.39 3.92
CA LEU A 49 -6.09 7.63 4.33
C LEU A 49 -6.93 8.28 3.22
N LYS A 50 -6.34 9.22 2.46
CA LYS A 50 -7.00 9.83 1.29
C LYS A 50 -7.27 8.80 0.20
N ILE A 51 -6.29 7.98 -0.16
CA ILE A 51 -6.42 6.91 -1.15
C ILE A 51 -7.55 5.94 -0.77
N VAL A 52 -7.59 5.51 0.49
CA VAL A 52 -8.62 4.58 0.98
C VAL A 52 -10.02 5.21 0.88
N LYS A 53 -10.17 6.49 1.24
CA LYS A 53 -11.46 7.19 1.14
C LYS A 53 -11.93 7.32 -0.30
N GLU A 54 -11.04 7.62 -1.23
CA GLU A 54 -11.36 7.76 -2.66
C GLU A 54 -11.79 6.42 -3.30
N ALA A 55 -11.18 5.31 -2.87
CA ALA A 55 -11.49 3.98 -3.41
C ALA A 55 -12.77 3.32 -2.85
N VAL A 56 -13.33 3.86 -1.76
CA VAL A 56 -14.49 3.30 -1.04
C VAL A 56 -15.76 4.15 -1.22
N GLN A 57 -15.68 5.28 -1.94
CA GLN A 57 -16.84 6.14 -2.20
C GLN A 57 -18.02 5.42 -2.89
#